data_AF-A0AAQ3T1H4-F1
#
_entry.id   AF-A0AAQ3T1H4-F1
#
_cell.length_a   1.000
_cell.length_b   1.000
_cell.length_c   1.000
_cell.angle_alpha   90.00
_cell.angle_beta   90.00
_cell.angle_gamma   90.00
#
_symmetry.space_group_name_H-M   'P 1'
#
loop_
_entity.id
_entity.type
_entity.pdbx_description
1 polymer ?
#
loop_
_entity_poly.entity_id
_entity_poly.type
_entity_poly.pdbx_seq_one_letter_code
_entity_poly.pdbx_strand_id
1 'polypeptide(L)'
;MGARSSTEPSSRYHWERYKARWVVRGFTQRPGIDFSETFSPVVKPASIRSVLTIAASRSWPVHQLDVKNAFLHGFIDEQLYCLQPAGFTDSDHPNHVCKLARSLYGLRQAPRAWFQRFTDVARGIGFTPTRSDVSLFILRRASATAYLLLYVDDIILAASSEELLQHIVQQLRDTLAIKDLGPV
;
A
#
# COMPACT_ATOMS: atom_id res chain seq x y z
N MET A 1 -18.32 -41.60 42.42
CA MET A 1 -17.68 -42.16 41.21
C MET A 1 -18.16 -41.30 40.03
N GLY A 2 -17.25 -40.64 39.31
CA GLY A 2 -17.59 -39.82 38.13
C GLY A 2 -17.51 -38.30 38.33
N ALA A 3 -16.29 -37.78 38.47
CA ALA A 3 -15.98 -36.37 38.26
C ALA A 3 -15.97 -36.03 36.76
N ARG A 4 -16.31 -34.78 36.41
CA ARG A 4 -15.42 -33.83 35.70
C ARG A 4 -16.17 -32.55 35.32
N SER A 5 -15.63 -31.45 35.82
CA SER A 5 -15.71 -30.14 35.19
C SER A 5 -15.15 -30.22 33.76
N SER A 6 -15.80 -29.53 32.82
CA SER A 6 -15.20 -29.16 31.54
C SER A 6 -15.84 -27.85 31.12
N THR A 7 -15.11 -26.78 31.38
CA THR A 7 -15.22 -25.49 30.73
C THR A 7 -15.54 -25.65 29.25
N GLU A 8 -16.73 -25.22 28.81
CA GLU A 8 -16.94 -24.92 27.40
C GLU A 8 -15.98 -23.79 27.03
N PRO A 9 -15.10 -23.99 26.05
CA PRO A 9 -14.28 -22.90 25.56
C PRO A 9 -15.21 -21.93 24.84
N SER A 10 -15.31 -20.72 25.39
CA SER A 10 -15.79 -19.53 24.70
C SER A 10 -15.07 -19.40 23.36
N SER A 11 -15.63 -19.98 22.31
CA SER A 11 -15.21 -19.76 20.93
C SER A 11 -15.75 -18.42 20.46
N ARG A 12 -15.21 -17.33 21.02
CA ARG A 12 -15.32 -16.00 20.41
C ARG A 12 -14.44 -15.97 19.16
N TYR A 13 -14.88 -16.64 18.09
CA TYR A 13 -14.52 -16.23 16.75
C TYR A 13 -15.17 -14.87 16.52
N HIS A 14 -14.49 -13.78 16.89
CA HIS A 14 -15.02 -12.43 16.74
C HIS A 14 -14.72 -11.85 15.35
N TRP A 15 -14.69 -12.62 14.27
CA TRP A 15 -14.56 -12.07 12.92
C TRP A 15 -15.97 -12.14 12.31
N GLU A 16 -16.57 -11.04 11.86
CA GLU A 16 -16.20 -10.37 10.63
C GLU A 16 -16.60 -8.89 10.67
N ARG A 17 -15.63 -7.99 10.55
CA ARG A 17 -15.94 -6.61 10.16
C ARG A 17 -16.41 -6.65 8.71
N TYR A 18 -17.69 -6.43 8.46
CA TYR A 18 -18.22 -6.26 7.11
C TYR A 18 -17.45 -5.13 6.40
N LYS A 19 -16.85 -5.44 5.25
CA LYS A 19 -16.12 -4.49 4.42
C LYS A 19 -16.93 -4.21 3.16
N ALA A 20 -17.30 -2.95 2.98
CA ALA A 20 -17.75 -2.43 1.69
C ALA A 20 -16.63 -1.56 1.10
N ARG A 21 -16.50 -1.54 -0.22
CA ARG A 21 -15.62 -0.62 -0.93
C ARG A 21 -16.43 0.16 -1.94
N TRP A 22 -16.27 1.47 -1.93
CA TRP A 22 -16.76 2.29 -3.03
C TRP A 22 -15.74 2.22 -4.18
N VAL A 23 -16.18 1.67 -5.30
CA VAL A 23 -15.35 1.48 -6.50
C VAL A 23 -15.89 2.38 -7.60
N VAL A 24 -15.04 3.27 -8.10
CA VAL A 24 -15.38 4.18 -9.19
C VAL A 24 -15.42 3.39 -10.50
N ARG A 25 -16.33 3.76 -11.40
CA ARG A 25 -16.50 3.09 -12.69
C ARG A 25 -15.45 3.54 -13.72
N GLY A 26 -14.15 3.42 -13.43
CA GLY A 26 -13.12 3.91 -14.36
C GLY A 26 -13.08 3.21 -15.72
N PHE A 27 -13.81 2.10 -15.91
CA PHE A 27 -14.05 1.55 -17.25
C PHE A 27 -14.79 2.54 -18.17
N THR A 28 -15.57 3.49 -17.62
CA THR A 28 -16.24 4.56 -18.39
C THR A 28 -15.37 5.80 -18.62
N GLN A 29 -14.16 5.87 -18.04
CA GLN A 29 -13.24 6.99 -18.25
C GLN A 29 -12.70 6.97 -19.69
N ARG A 30 -12.55 8.17 -20.26
CA ARG A 30 -12.05 8.41 -21.62
C ARG A 30 -10.60 8.90 -21.59
N PRO A 31 -9.68 8.24 -22.31
CA PRO A 31 -8.30 8.73 -22.46
C PRO A 31 -8.27 10.15 -23.04
N GLY A 32 -7.36 10.99 -22.55
CA GLY A 32 -7.19 12.39 -22.98
C GLY A 32 -8.25 13.35 -22.44
N ILE A 33 -9.26 12.86 -21.73
CA ILE A 33 -10.28 13.68 -21.05
C ILE A 33 -10.21 13.44 -19.54
N ASP A 34 -10.38 12.18 -19.12
CA ASP A 34 -10.47 11.80 -17.70
C ASP A 34 -9.15 11.28 -17.13
N PHE A 35 -8.17 10.99 -17.99
CA PHE A 35 -6.81 10.63 -17.62
C PHE A 35 -5.86 10.75 -18.81
N SER A 36 -4.57 10.98 -18.52
CA SER A 36 -3.50 10.99 -19.52
C SER A 36 -2.68 9.69 -19.50
N GLU A 37 -2.11 9.34 -18.35
CA GLU A 37 -1.24 8.18 -18.16
C GLU A 37 -1.76 7.25 -17.05
N THR A 38 -1.65 5.95 -17.27
CA THR A 38 -2.16 4.92 -16.34
C THR A 38 -1.10 3.93 -15.88
N PHE A 39 0.07 3.93 -16.54
CA PHE A 39 1.11 2.95 -16.25
C PHE A 39 1.64 3.11 -14.82
N SER A 40 1.56 2.01 -14.07
CA SER A 40 2.16 1.84 -12.75
C SER A 40 3.05 0.61 -12.76
N PRO A 41 4.33 0.74 -12.37
CA PRO A 41 5.23 -0.39 -12.30
C PRO A 41 4.90 -1.31 -11.11
N VAL A 42 5.28 -2.57 -11.25
CA VAL A 42 5.21 -3.59 -10.20
C VAL A 42 6.60 -4.22 -10.08
N VAL A 43 7.02 -4.49 -8.85
CA VAL A 43 8.32 -5.13 -8.60
C VAL A 43 8.41 -6.46 -9.34
N LYS A 44 9.58 -6.70 -9.94
CA LYS A 44 9.86 -7.93 -10.69
C LYS A 44 10.11 -9.09 -9.73
N PRO A 45 9.62 -10.31 -10.03
CA PRO A 45 9.94 -11.49 -9.23
C PRO A 45 11.44 -11.76 -9.07
N ALA A 46 12.25 -11.39 -10.07
CA ALA A 46 13.70 -11.49 -9.99
C ALA A 46 14.28 -10.58 -8.88
N SER A 47 13.79 -9.33 -8.78
CA SER A 47 14.22 -8.38 -7.74
C SER A 47 13.86 -8.87 -6.34
N ILE A 48 12.65 -9.41 -6.16
CA ILE A 48 12.22 -10.02 -4.89
C ILE A 48 13.20 -11.13 -4.49
N ARG A 49 13.44 -12.09 -5.38
CA ARG A 49 14.37 -13.19 -5.11
C ARG A 49 15.77 -12.69 -4.79
N SER A 50 16.30 -11.74 -5.56
CA SER A 50 17.63 -11.17 -5.33
C SER A 50 17.75 -10.52 -3.95
N VAL A 51 16.77 -9.70 -3.53
CA VAL A 51 16.81 -9.06 -2.21
C VAL A 51 16.70 -10.09 -1.09
N LEU A 52 15.80 -11.07 -1.21
CA LEU A 52 15.66 -12.12 -0.20
C LEU A 52 16.93 -12.97 -0.09
N THR A 53 17.58 -13.31 -1.20
CA THR A 53 18.87 -14.02 -1.19
C THR A 53 19.96 -13.20 -0.50
N ILE A 54 20.03 -11.89 -0.78
CA ILE A 54 21.00 -11.00 -0.11
C ILE A 54 20.72 -10.96 1.40
N ALA A 55 19.46 -10.75 1.79
CA ALA A 55 19.06 -10.66 3.18
C ALA A 55 19.39 -11.96 3.94
N ALA A 56 19.04 -13.12 3.38
CA ALA A 56 19.36 -14.43 3.95
C ALA A 56 20.88 -14.65 4.10
N SER A 57 21.67 -14.32 3.08
CA SER A 57 23.13 -14.51 3.11
C SER A 57 23.85 -13.62 4.13
N ARG A 58 23.23 -12.50 4.52
CA ARG A 58 23.79 -11.52 5.46
C ARG A 58 23.08 -11.51 6.81
N SER A 59 22.13 -12.42 7.03
CA SER A 59 21.28 -12.46 8.23
C SER A 59 20.58 -11.12 8.53
N TRP A 60 20.09 -10.45 7.49
CA TRP A 60 19.34 -9.20 7.63
C TRP A 60 17.87 -9.46 7.97
N PRO A 61 17.27 -8.68 8.89
CA PRO A 61 15.83 -8.74 9.13
C PRO A 61 15.06 -8.30 7.88
N VAL A 62 13.95 -8.99 7.61
CA VAL A 62 13.04 -8.71 6.50
C VAL A 62 11.62 -8.68 7.04
N HIS A 63 10.91 -7.59 6.85
CA HIS A 63 9.50 -7.46 7.24
C HIS A 63 8.61 -7.28 6.02
N GLN A 64 7.41 -7.84 6.08
CA GLN A 64 6.31 -7.50 5.17
C GLN A 64 5.46 -6.41 5.79
N LEU A 65 5.19 -5.35 5.04
CA LEU A 65 4.31 -4.26 5.43
C LEU A 65 3.15 -4.17 4.44
N ASP A 66 1.99 -3.71 4.91
CA ASP A 66 0.78 -3.49 4.13
C ASP A 66 0.33 -2.03 4.28
N VAL A 67 0.05 -1.36 3.16
CA VAL A 67 -0.48 0.01 3.16
C VAL A 67 -2.00 -0.04 3.10
N LYS A 68 -2.65 0.40 4.19
CA LYS A 68 -4.11 0.44 4.24
C LYS A 68 -4.65 1.46 3.25
N ASN A 69 -5.53 1.00 2.36
CA ASN A 69 -6.17 1.84 1.35
C ASN A 69 -5.17 2.62 0.49
N ALA A 70 -4.11 1.96 0.02
CA ALA A 70 -3.00 2.57 -0.72
C ALA A 70 -3.43 3.63 -1.76
N PHE A 71 -4.46 3.34 -2.57
CA PHE A 71 -4.94 4.27 -3.60
C PHE A 71 -5.51 5.57 -3.03
N LEU A 72 -6.01 5.62 -1.79
CA LEU A 72 -6.46 6.88 -1.16
C LEU A 72 -5.32 7.83 -0.84
N HIS A 73 -4.09 7.33 -0.75
CA HIS A 73 -2.91 8.17 -0.51
C HIS A 73 -2.45 8.88 -1.80
N GLY A 74 -2.79 8.34 -2.97
CA GLY A 74 -2.47 8.96 -4.26
C GLY A 74 -3.23 10.26 -4.49
N PHE A 75 -2.56 11.20 -5.15
CA PHE A 75 -3.16 12.45 -5.63
C PHE A 75 -3.58 12.30 -7.09
N ILE A 76 -4.72 12.87 -7.43
CA ILE A 76 -5.18 12.97 -8.83
C ILE A 76 -4.94 14.40 -9.30
N ASP A 77 -4.29 14.54 -10.44
CA ASP A 77 -4.06 15.86 -11.05
C ASP A 77 -5.32 16.33 -11.81
N GLU A 78 -6.12 15.37 -12.30
CA GLU A 78 -7.37 15.67 -13.02
C GLU A 78 -8.54 16.01 -12.09
N GLN A 79 -9.41 16.92 -12.54
CA GLN A 79 -10.67 17.19 -11.86
C GLN A 79 -11.72 16.13 -12.22
N LEU A 80 -11.84 15.11 -11.37
CA LEU A 80 -12.77 14.00 -11.57
C LEU A 80 -14.03 14.13 -10.73
N TYR A 81 -15.14 13.72 -11.34
CA TYR A 81 -16.44 13.64 -10.71
C TYR A 81 -16.97 12.20 -10.81
N CYS A 82 -17.72 11.77 -9.80
CA CYS A 82 -18.35 10.47 -9.78
C CYS A 82 -19.76 10.57 -9.21
N LEU A 83 -20.60 9.59 -9.55
CA LEU A 83 -21.94 9.49 -8.95
C LEU A 83 -21.82 9.27 -7.45
N GLN A 84 -22.84 9.74 -6.72
CA GLN A 84 -22.94 9.51 -5.28
C GLN A 84 -22.88 8.00 -4.98
N PRO A 85 -22.22 7.58 -3.88
CA PRO A 85 -22.13 6.17 -3.52
C PRO A 85 -23.53 5.58 -3.30
N ALA A 86 -23.76 4.37 -3.82
CA ALA A 86 -25.04 3.69 -3.63
C ALA A 86 -25.33 3.52 -2.12
N GLY A 87 -26.54 3.90 -1.70
CA GLY A 87 -26.95 3.91 -0.29
C GLY A 87 -26.55 5.16 0.50
N PHE A 88 -25.83 6.10 -0.11
CA PHE A 88 -25.40 7.38 0.49
C PHE A 88 -25.79 8.59 -0.37
N THR A 89 -26.79 8.45 -1.24
CA THR A 89 -27.33 9.54 -2.05
C THR A 89 -28.03 10.56 -1.14
N ASP A 90 -27.70 11.84 -1.31
CA ASP A 90 -28.40 12.96 -0.69
C ASP A 90 -29.84 13.03 -1.22
N SER A 91 -30.82 12.95 -0.31
CA SER A 91 -32.25 13.01 -0.65
C SER A 91 -32.68 14.36 -1.21
N ASP A 92 -32.04 15.44 -0.77
CA ASP A 92 -32.35 16.80 -1.21
C ASP A 92 -31.68 17.11 -2.55
N HIS A 93 -30.58 16.42 -2.86
CA HIS A 93 -29.81 16.59 -4.09
C HIS A 93 -29.50 15.26 -4.81
N PRO A 94 -30.52 14.52 -5.26
CA PRO A 94 -30.33 13.17 -5.79
C PRO A 94 -29.49 13.10 -7.07
N ASN A 95 -29.43 14.20 -7.82
CA ASN A 95 -28.71 14.30 -9.09
C ASN A 95 -27.31 14.90 -8.95
N HIS A 96 -26.85 15.24 -7.74
CA HIS A 96 -25.50 15.74 -7.54
C HIS A 96 -24.44 14.65 -7.79
N VAL A 97 -23.23 15.12 -8.08
CA VAL A 97 -22.03 14.30 -8.25
C VAL A 97 -20.98 14.69 -7.22
N CYS A 98 -20.16 13.72 -6.81
CA CYS A 98 -19.06 13.94 -5.90
C CYS A 98 -17.80 14.28 -6.68
N LYS A 99 -17.15 15.39 -6.34
CA LYS A 99 -15.78 15.68 -6.80
C LYS A 99 -14.80 14.81 -6.01
N LEU A 100 -13.90 14.12 -6.71
CA LEU A 100 -12.86 13.32 -6.08
C LEU A 100 -11.70 14.23 -5.63
N ALA A 101 -11.30 14.09 -4.37
CA ALA A 101 -10.14 14.80 -3.82
C ALA A 101 -8.86 13.95 -3.81
N ARG A 102 -9.01 12.63 -3.96
CA ARG A 102 -7.95 11.62 -3.91
C ARG A 102 -8.22 10.55 -4.95
N SER A 103 -7.20 9.78 -5.32
CA SER A 103 -7.43 8.59 -6.14
C SER A 103 -8.26 7.56 -5.37
N LEU A 104 -9.05 6.80 -6.10
CA LEU A 104 -9.93 5.75 -5.57
C LEU A 104 -9.79 4.47 -6.40
N TYR A 105 -10.18 3.35 -5.79
CA TYR A 105 -10.29 2.09 -6.51
C TYR A 105 -11.20 2.24 -7.73
N GLY A 106 -10.79 1.59 -8.82
CA GLY A 106 -11.52 1.58 -10.07
C GLY A 106 -11.16 2.73 -11.02
N LEU A 107 -10.51 3.81 -10.57
CA LEU A 107 -9.91 4.79 -11.48
C LEU A 107 -8.73 4.16 -12.23
N ARG A 108 -8.61 4.47 -13.52
CA ARG A 108 -7.55 3.92 -14.36
C ARG A 108 -6.14 4.40 -13.96
N GLN A 109 -6.03 5.63 -13.46
CA GLN A 109 -4.76 6.23 -13.03
C GLN A 109 -4.44 6.00 -11.53
N ALA A 110 -5.34 5.42 -10.74
CA ALA A 110 -5.13 5.27 -9.29
C ALA A 110 -3.85 4.51 -8.91
N PRO A 111 -3.48 3.40 -9.57
CA PRO A 111 -2.22 2.71 -9.27
C PRO A 111 -1.00 3.60 -9.52
N ARG A 112 -1.02 4.39 -10.61
CA ARG A 112 0.07 5.32 -10.96
C ARG A 112 0.20 6.44 -9.94
N ALA A 113 -0.92 7.07 -9.59
CA ALA A 113 -0.99 8.14 -8.58
C ALA A 113 -0.45 7.66 -7.22
N TRP A 114 -0.80 6.44 -6.83
CA TRP A 114 -0.25 5.80 -5.64
C TRP A 114 1.26 5.57 -5.74
N PHE A 115 1.73 4.97 -6.83
CA PHE A 115 3.15 4.71 -7.04
C PHE A 115 4.00 5.99 -7.00
N GLN A 116 3.54 7.07 -7.63
CA GLN A 116 4.19 8.37 -7.60
C GLN A 116 4.25 8.92 -6.18
N ARG A 117 3.12 8.92 -5.46
CA ARG A 117 3.08 9.35 -4.06
C ARG A 117 4.05 8.55 -3.20
N PHE A 118 4.05 7.23 -3.32
CA PHE A 118 4.94 6.38 -2.55
C PHE A 118 6.41 6.66 -2.88
N THR A 119 6.73 6.84 -4.16
CA THR A 119 8.08 7.20 -4.62
C THR A 119 8.56 8.50 -3.97
N ASP A 120 7.71 9.52 -3.88
CA ASP A 120 8.06 10.79 -3.24
C ASP A 120 8.29 10.63 -1.73
N VAL A 121 7.46 9.85 -1.05
CA VAL A 121 7.64 9.52 0.37
C VAL A 121 8.96 8.77 0.59
N ALA A 122 9.23 7.73 -0.19
CA ALA A 122 10.46 6.95 -0.12
C ALA A 122 11.69 7.83 -0.36
N ARG A 123 11.65 8.72 -1.36
CA ARG A 123 12.72 9.70 -1.62
C ARG A 123 12.93 10.66 -0.45
N GLY A 124 11.85 11.13 0.17
CA GLY A 124 11.93 11.97 1.37
C GLY A 124 12.65 11.31 2.55
N ILE A 125 12.55 9.99 2.68
CA ILE A 125 13.28 9.18 3.68
C ILE A 125 14.76 9.00 3.30
N GLY A 126 15.09 9.18 2.01
CA GLY A 126 16.44 9.05 1.44
C GLY A 126 16.61 7.83 0.54
N PHE A 127 15.54 7.12 0.20
CA PHE A 127 15.61 6.02 -0.76
C PHE A 127 15.76 6.51 -2.20
N THR A 128 16.45 5.73 -3.01
CA THR A 128 16.54 5.94 -4.46
C THR A 128 16.02 4.72 -5.22
N PRO A 129 15.13 4.88 -6.21
CA PRO A 129 14.68 3.77 -7.05
C PRO A 129 15.82 3.25 -7.94
N THR A 130 15.85 1.95 -8.23
CA THR A 130 16.86 1.38 -9.12
C THR A 130 16.50 1.56 -10.60
N ARG A 131 17.52 1.52 -11.46
CA ARG A 131 17.31 1.58 -12.93
C ARG A 131 16.78 0.27 -13.50
N SER A 132 17.14 -0.87 -12.89
CA SER A 132 16.74 -2.21 -13.33
C SER A 132 15.29 -2.54 -12.96
N ASP A 133 14.82 -1.98 -11.85
CA ASP A 133 13.46 -2.13 -11.33
C ASP A 133 13.08 -0.90 -10.52
N VAL A 134 12.18 -0.09 -11.08
CA VAL A 134 11.77 1.18 -10.47
C VAL A 134 10.92 1.00 -9.21
N SER A 135 10.39 -0.21 -8.96
CA SER A 135 9.67 -0.56 -7.73
C SER A 135 10.60 -1.13 -6.64
N LEU A 136 11.90 -1.26 -6.94
CA LEU A 136 12.95 -1.53 -5.96
C LEU A 136 13.65 -0.22 -5.58
N PHE A 137 13.68 0.06 -4.29
CA PHE A 137 14.28 1.24 -3.69
C PHE A 137 15.46 0.83 -2.81
N ILE A 138 16.55 1.60 -2.87
CA ILE A 138 17.75 1.36 -2.07
C ILE A 138 18.03 2.59 -1.20
N LEU A 139 18.26 2.36 0.09
CA LEU A 139 18.84 3.34 1.01
C LEU A 139 20.26 2.88 1.35
N ARG A 140 21.24 3.78 1.21
CA ARG A 140 22.63 3.54 1.63
C ARG A 140 23.10 4.72 2.49
N ARG A 141 23.57 4.43 3.71
CA ARG A 141 24.16 5.39 4.64
C ARG A 141 25.40 4.77 5.23
N ALA A 142 26.62 5.21 4.88
CA ALA A 142 27.88 4.67 5.40
C ALA A 142 27.90 3.12 5.53
N SER A 143 27.66 2.57 6.73
CA SER A 143 27.58 1.12 7.02
C SER A 143 26.17 0.51 6.97
N ALA A 144 25.11 1.32 6.93
CA ALA A 144 23.72 0.92 6.92
C ALA A 144 23.15 0.84 5.49
N THR A 145 22.43 -0.23 5.17
CA THR A 145 21.78 -0.42 3.88
C THR A 145 20.38 -0.99 4.07
N ALA A 146 19.41 -0.52 3.30
CA ALA A 146 18.08 -1.11 3.23
C ALA A 146 17.60 -1.24 1.78
N TYR A 147 16.83 -2.29 1.54
CA TYR A 147 16.12 -2.56 0.30
C TYR A 147 14.63 -2.54 0.58
N LEU A 148 13.89 -1.77 -0.19
CA LEU A 148 12.44 -1.68 -0.10
C LEU A 148 11.85 -2.05 -1.46
N LEU A 149 10.97 -3.05 -1.48
CA LEU A 149 10.27 -3.48 -2.69
C LEU A 149 8.79 -3.16 -2.54
N LEU A 150 8.22 -2.43 -3.51
CA LEU A 150 6.79 -2.12 -3.54
C LEU A 150 6.06 -3.02 -4.55
N TYR A 151 5.09 -3.79 -4.07
CA TYR A 151 4.14 -4.55 -4.87
C TYR A 151 2.72 -4.05 -4.60
N VAL A 152 2.27 -3.07 -5.38
CA VAL A 152 0.92 -2.47 -5.22
C VAL A 152 0.73 -1.96 -3.77
N ASP A 153 0.03 -2.68 -2.92
CA ASP A 153 -0.26 -2.31 -1.52
C ASP A 153 0.73 -2.94 -0.52
N ASP A 154 1.47 -3.97 -0.94
CA ASP A 154 2.44 -4.71 -0.13
C ASP A 154 3.86 -4.12 -0.27
N ILE A 155 4.61 -4.14 0.81
CA ILE A 155 6.02 -3.74 0.86
C ILE A 155 6.84 -4.84 1.50
N ILE A 156 7.96 -5.20 0.87
CA ILE A 156 9.00 -5.99 1.52
C ILE A 156 10.14 -5.04 1.88
N LEU A 157 10.49 -4.98 3.16
CA LEU A 157 11.57 -4.16 3.68
C LEU A 157 12.65 -5.05 4.29
N ALA A 158 13.83 -5.06 3.68
CA ALA A 158 15.02 -5.70 4.22
C ALA A 158 16.03 -4.62 4.64
N ALA A 159 16.62 -4.74 5.83
CA ALA A 159 17.56 -3.75 6.35
C ALA A 159 18.78 -4.41 6.98
N SER A 160 19.92 -3.72 6.99
CA SER A 160 21.16 -4.26 7.54
C SER A 160 21.17 -4.45 9.06
N SER A 161 20.19 -3.88 9.77
CA SER A 161 19.98 -4.07 11.20
C SER A 161 18.51 -3.85 11.56
N GLU A 162 18.10 -4.36 12.72
CA GLU A 162 16.73 -4.22 13.24
C GLU A 162 16.40 -2.75 13.54
N GLU A 163 17.37 -2.00 14.08
CA GLU A 163 17.19 -0.59 14.41
C GLU A 163 16.89 0.24 13.15
N LEU A 164 17.60 -0.04 12.06
CA LEU A 164 17.34 0.62 10.77
C LEU A 164 15.96 0.26 10.23
N LEU A 165 15.58 -1.03 10.31
CA LEU A 165 14.26 -1.49 9.87
C LEU A 165 13.16 -0.74 10.61
N GLN A 166 13.20 -0.74 11.94
CA GLN A 166 12.18 -0.10 12.78
C GLN A 166 12.15 1.42 12.57
N HIS A 167 13.30 2.05 12.38
CA HIS A 167 13.37 3.48 12.05
C HIS A 167 12.66 3.79 10.73
N ILE A 168 12.92 3.01 9.68
CA ILE A 168 12.27 3.20 8.37
C ILE A 168 10.76 2.94 8.48
N VAL A 169 10.34 1.89 9.18
CA VAL A 169 8.92 1.59 9.41
C VAL A 169 8.22 2.76 10.11
N GLN A 170 8.87 3.36 11.11
CA GLN A 170 8.32 4.53 11.79
C GLN A 170 8.20 5.74 10.86
N GLN A 171 9.24 6.06 10.08
CA GLN A 171 9.18 7.16 9.10
C GLN A 171 8.09 6.96 8.05
N LEU A 172 7.85 5.72 7.61
CA LEU A 172 6.75 5.40 6.71
C LEU A 172 5.39 5.61 7.40
N ARG A 173 5.24 5.21 8.67
CA ARG A 173 4.00 5.40 9.46
C ARG A 173 3.64 6.86 9.68
N ASP A 174 4.62 7.75 9.73
CA ASP A 174 4.37 9.18 9.92
C ASP A 174 3.63 9.81 8.72
N THR A 175 3.69 9.18 7.55
CA THR A 175 3.07 9.70 6.31
C THR A 175 2.01 8.78 5.71
N LEU A 176 2.11 7.48 5.93
CA LEU A 176 1.28 6.43 5.32
C LEU A 176 0.63 5.56 6.39
N ALA A 177 -0.55 5.02 6.09
CA ALA A 177 -1.25 4.12 7.00
C ALA A 177 -0.66 2.69 6.93
N ILE A 178 0.55 2.52 7.44
CA ILE A 178 1.29 1.25 7.42
C ILE A 178 0.80 0.29 8.50
N LYS A 179 0.61 -0.96 8.11
CA LYS A 179 0.51 -2.12 9.00
C LYS A 179 1.75 -2.99 8.82
N ASP A 180 2.49 -3.22 9.90
CA ASP A 180 3.58 -4.19 9.89
C ASP A 180 2.99 -5.58 10.10
N LEU A 181 3.27 -6.51 9.17
CA LEU A 181 2.82 -7.90 9.22
C LEU A 181 3.87 -8.81 9.87
N GLY A 182 5.06 -8.28 10.16
CA GLY A 182 6.14 -8.98 10.83
C GLY A 182 7.14 -9.62 9.86
N PRO A 183 8.02 -10.48 10.41
CA PRO A 183 9.14 -11.06 9.68
C PRO A 183 8.70 -12.06 8.59
N VAL A 184 9.52 -12.15 7.54
CA VAL A 184 9.35 -13.06 6.38
C VAL A 184 10.44 -14.12 6.35
#